data_AF-A0A7C4CZY2-F1
#
_entry.id   AF-A0A7C4CZY2-F1
#
_cell.length_a   1.000
_cell.length_b   1.000
_cell.length_c   1.000
_cell.angle_alpha   90.00
_cell.angle_beta   90.00
_cell.angle_gamma   90.00
#
_symmetry.space_group_name_H-M   'P 1'
#
loop_
_entity.id
_entity.type
_entity.pdbx_description
1 polymer ?
#
loop_
_entity_poly.entity_id
_entity_poly.type
_entity_poly.pdbx_seq_one_letter_code
_entity_poly.pdbx_strand_id
1 'polypeptide(L)'
;MIKYRYYSISLSIALIGFIIRLFIGIEGIHGTDILFHVEGVRSLILTGSPYCLANYNYPPLYAYLQLIGILAIGWNTLGYKIMSILFDVALSILIYATLRSLGVDERVSIVIQSLWCFNPLAIVTSSWYGLFDSIPTLFSLLSLLMMIKRRTVISALALSLGIASKFFPIIFLPINLFIISVRERKIGSIGRYFLLVLLIISSIELVSISRCLDDAIKDQFLFHINREDKGLSLIPWFPYSSLLSLVIPMILSLLLLLYTKSISLINIYAIATIESLALILLNPFVYPHYIIWSLPLMLITLPLIVHSITKVFILGITLTTIFSMMGLGYWRLYKVPSIAITLSYIYNLCSLTILLGLLKLYPRLVNR
;
A
#
# COMPACT_ATOMS: atom_id res chain seq x y z
N MET A 1 21.73 25.19 10.45
CA MET A 1 20.40 25.63 10.95
C MET A 1 19.24 25.31 9.99
N ILE A 2 19.30 25.65 8.69
CA ILE A 2 18.17 25.47 7.75
C ILE A 2 17.75 23.98 7.58
N LYS A 3 18.72 23.06 7.43
CA LYS A 3 18.44 21.62 7.26
C LYS A 3 17.65 21.01 8.43
N TYR A 4 17.93 21.43 9.67
CA TYR A 4 17.20 20.96 10.86
C TYR A 4 15.75 21.47 10.92
N ARG A 5 15.49 22.66 10.37
CA ARG A 5 14.16 23.28 10.37
C ARG A 5 13.12 22.42 9.65
N TYR A 6 13.45 21.86 8.49
CA TYR A 6 12.49 21.08 7.71
C TYR A 6 12.22 19.68 8.27
N TYR A 7 13.20 19.05 8.93
CA TYR A 7 12.95 17.83 9.70
C TYR A 7 11.99 18.09 10.87
N SER A 8 12.17 19.20 11.60
CA SER A 8 11.23 19.59 12.66
C SER A 8 9.83 19.83 12.09
N ILE A 9 9.70 20.53 10.96
CA ILE A 9 8.40 20.73 10.29
C ILE A 9 7.76 19.40 9.89
N SER A 10 8.54 18.47 9.31
CA SER A 10 8.06 17.14 8.94
C SER A 10 7.51 16.36 10.14
N LEU A 11 8.21 16.41 11.28
CA LEU A 11 7.77 15.77 12.51
C LEU A 11 6.54 16.47 13.11
N SER A 12 6.46 17.81 13.05
CA SER A 12 5.26 18.54 13.48
C SER A 12 4.04 18.18 12.64
N ILE A 13 4.17 18.05 11.32
CA ILE A 13 3.09 17.60 10.44
C ILE A 13 2.63 16.20 10.85
N ALA A 14 3.56 15.26 11.03
CA ALA A 14 3.25 13.91 11.45
C ALA A 14 2.56 13.87 12.82
N LEU A 15 3.01 14.68 13.79
CA LEU A 15 2.40 14.78 15.11
C LEU A 15 0.98 15.35 15.07
N ILE A 16 0.76 16.43 14.31
CA ILE A 16 -0.57 17.02 14.12
C ILE A 16 -1.49 16.00 13.44
N GLY A 17 -1.02 15.35 12.38
CA GLY A 17 -1.76 14.30 11.68
C GLY A 17 -2.07 13.10 12.56
N PHE A 18 -1.18 12.73 13.49
CA PHE A 18 -1.41 11.69 14.49
C PHE A 18 -2.51 12.10 15.47
N ILE A 19 -2.44 13.32 16.02
CA ILE A 19 -3.45 13.83 16.95
C ILE A 19 -4.85 13.85 16.31
N ILE A 20 -4.97 14.36 15.08
CA ILE A 20 -6.24 14.36 14.33
C ILE A 20 -6.79 12.93 14.18
N ARG A 21 -5.93 11.97 13.84
CA ARG A 21 -6.30 10.56 13.71
C ARG A 21 -6.69 9.92 15.02
N LEU A 22 -6.08 10.29 16.15
CA LEU A 22 -6.52 9.82 17.47
C LEU A 22 -7.93 10.31 17.81
N PHE A 23 -8.21 11.60 17.57
CA PHE A 23 -9.56 12.16 17.78
C PHE A 23 -10.62 11.49 16.91
N ILE A 24 -10.30 11.15 15.67
CA ILE A 24 -11.22 10.40 14.80
C ILE A 24 -11.25 8.91 15.19
N GLY A 25 -10.14 8.37 15.68
CA GLY A 25 -9.97 6.97 16.06
C GLY A 25 -10.92 6.53 17.17
N ILE A 26 -11.21 7.43 18.11
CA ILE A 26 -12.10 7.18 19.25
C ILE A 26 -13.59 7.18 18.88
N GLU A 27 -13.96 7.69 17.70
CA GLU A 27 -15.34 7.76 17.20
C GLU A 27 -15.86 6.37 16.81
N GLY A 28 -16.05 5.45 17.77
CA GLY A 28 -16.73 4.17 17.60
C GLY A 28 -16.17 3.22 16.51
N ILE A 29 -16.86 2.09 16.34
CA ILE A 29 -16.55 1.10 15.29
C ILE A 29 -17.44 1.39 14.09
N HIS A 30 -16.80 1.51 12.93
CA HIS A 30 -17.47 1.79 11.67
C HIS A 30 -17.10 0.74 10.65
N GLY A 31 -18.11 0.11 10.04
CA GLY A 31 -17.93 -1.05 9.18
C GLY A 31 -17.65 -2.34 9.95
N THR A 32 -17.67 -3.45 9.22
CA THR A 32 -17.53 -4.80 9.78
C THR A 32 -16.10 -5.33 9.74
N ASP A 33 -15.26 -4.82 8.83
CA ASP A 33 -13.91 -5.33 8.57
C ASP A 33 -13.05 -5.36 9.83
N ILE A 34 -13.06 -4.27 10.61
CA ILE A 34 -12.29 -4.21 11.87
C ILE A 34 -12.74 -5.27 12.88
N LEU A 35 -14.01 -5.64 12.91
CA LEU A 35 -14.53 -6.67 13.80
C LEU A 35 -14.03 -8.06 13.38
N PHE A 36 -14.04 -8.37 12.08
CA PHE A 36 -13.46 -9.63 11.58
C PHE A 36 -11.98 -9.76 11.96
N HIS A 37 -11.23 -8.66 11.93
CA HIS A 37 -9.84 -8.66 12.39
C HIS A 37 -9.71 -8.90 13.90
N VAL A 38 -10.56 -8.27 14.71
CA VAL A 38 -10.58 -8.46 16.16
C VAL A 38 -10.95 -9.90 16.54
N GLU A 39 -11.88 -10.54 15.81
CA GLU A 39 -12.15 -11.97 16.00
C GLU A 39 -10.93 -12.83 15.64
N GLY A 40 -10.19 -12.49 14.58
CA GLY A 40 -8.90 -13.11 14.28
C GLY A 40 -7.90 -12.97 15.42
N VAL A 41 -7.83 -11.81 16.08
CA VAL A 41 -6.99 -11.63 17.27
C VAL A 41 -7.45 -12.51 18.43
N ARG A 42 -8.76 -12.64 18.66
CA ARG A 42 -9.29 -13.55 19.71
C ARG A 42 -8.95 -15.00 19.41
N SER A 43 -9.12 -15.44 18.16
CA SER A 43 -8.69 -16.78 17.72
C SER A 43 -7.20 -16.97 17.97
N LEU A 44 -6.38 -15.97 17.64
CA LEU A 44 -4.94 -16.01 17.85
C LEU A 44 -4.57 -16.17 19.33
N ILE A 45 -5.24 -15.46 20.25
CA ILE A 45 -4.98 -15.60 21.69
C ILE A 45 -5.37 -17.00 22.19
N LEU A 46 -6.53 -17.51 21.78
CA LEU A 46 -7.09 -18.76 22.30
C LEU A 46 -6.41 -20.00 21.71
N THR A 47 -6.01 -19.94 20.45
CA THR A 47 -5.54 -21.12 19.69
C THR A 47 -4.10 -20.97 19.20
N GLY A 48 -3.51 -19.78 19.28
CA GLY A 48 -2.23 -19.44 18.64
C GLY A 48 -2.29 -19.29 17.12
N SER A 49 -3.48 -19.19 16.53
CA SER A 49 -3.69 -18.94 15.11
C SER A 49 -4.91 -18.04 14.88
N PRO A 50 -4.85 -17.06 13.97
CA PRO A 50 -6.01 -16.20 13.69
C PRO A 50 -7.11 -16.93 12.89
N TYR A 51 -6.84 -18.14 12.38
CA TYR A 51 -7.72 -18.85 11.44
C TYR A 51 -8.65 -19.87 12.11
N CYS A 52 -8.31 -20.39 13.28
CA CYS A 52 -9.02 -21.54 13.86
C CYS A 52 -10.47 -21.26 14.28
N LEU A 53 -10.75 -20.06 14.82
CA LEU A 53 -12.04 -19.70 15.40
C LEU A 53 -12.67 -18.48 14.73
N ALA A 54 -12.07 -17.98 13.65
CA ALA A 54 -12.51 -16.77 12.97
C ALA A 54 -12.24 -16.86 11.47
N ASN A 55 -13.15 -16.27 10.67
CA ASN A 55 -12.97 -16.15 9.21
C ASN A 55 -11.96 -15.03 8.92
N TYR A 56 -10.66 -15.32 9.04
CA TYR A 56 -9.59 -14.33 8.91
C TYR A 56 -8.91 -14.44 7.54
N ASN A 57 -9.30 -13.57 6.61
CA ASN A 57 -8.93 -13.70 5.20
C ASN A 57 -7.57 -13.06 4.82
N TYR A 58 -6.67 -12.84 5.77
CA TYR A 58 -5.43 -12.11 5.53
C TYR A 58 -4.21 -12.88 6.04
N PRO A 59 -3.02 -12.57 5.50
CA PRO A 59 -1.77 -12.93 6.14
C PRO A 59 -1.72 -12.50 7.63
N PRO A 60 -1.07 -13.28 8.51
CA PRO A 60 -1.32 -13.22 9.95
C PRO A 60 -0.61 -12.05 10.64
N LEU A 61 0.35 -11.37 9.99
CA LEU A 61 1.13 -10.29 10.62
C LEU A 61 0.22 -9.18 11.16
N TYR A 62 -0.86 -8.84 10.45
CA TYR A 62 -1.76 -7.81 10.93
C TYR A 62 -2.49 -8.22 12.22
N ALA A 63 -2.87 -9.50 12.39
CA ALA A 63 -3.45 -9.98 13.65
C ALA A 63 -2.47 -9.80 14.83
N TYR A 64 -1.18 -10.09 14.63
CA TYR A 64 -0.17 -9.85 15.66
C TYR A 64 0.01 -8.35 15.96
N LEU A 65 0.05 -7.50 14.94
CA LEU A 65 0.13 -6.04 15.13
C LEU A 65 -1.10 -5.52 15.88
N GLN A 66 -2.30 -5.92 15.47
CA GLN A 66 -3.53 -5.52 16.13
C GLN A 66 -3.58 -5.99 17.59
N LEU A 67 -3.09 -7.21 17.88
CA LEU A 67 -2.92 -7.70 19.25
C LEU A 67 -1.99 -6.78 20.07
N ILE A 68 -0.84 -6.36 19.53
CA ILE A 68 0.06 -5.40 20.20
C ILE A 68 -0.67 -4.08 20.51
N GLY A 69 -1.48 -3.58 19.57
CA GLY A 69 -2.30 -2.38 19.77
C GLY A 69 -3.31 -2.53 20.92
N ILE A 70 -4.00 -3.67 20.96
CA ILE A 70 -4.97 -4.02 22.00
C ILE A 70 -4.30 -4.19 23.36
N LEU A 71 -3.14 -4.84 23.43
CA LEU A 71 -2.42 -5.00 24.69
C LEU A 71 -1.88 -3.67 25.23
N ALA A 72 -1.50 -2.74 24.34
CA ALA A 72 -0.96 -1.45 24.73
C ALA A 72 -2.05 -0.45 25.20
N ILE A 73 -3.22 -0.45 24.55
CA ILE A 73 -4.26 0.59 24.72
C ILE A 73 -5.56 0.03 25.33
N GLY A 74 -5.72 -1.30 25.39
CA GLY A 74 -6.89 -2.00 25.89
C GLY A 74 -7.84 -2.48 24.78
N TRP A 75 -8.79 -3.33 25.18
CA TRP A 75 -9.89 -3.83 24.34
C TRP A 75 -10.96 -2.76 24.11
N ASN A 76 -10.59 -1.73 23.37
CA ASN A 76 -11.45 -0.61 23.02
C ASN A 76 -11.23 -0.20 21.56
N THR A 77 -12.08 0.70 21.07
CA THR A 77 -12.05 1.20 19.69
C THR A 77 -10.66 1.68 19.27
N LEU A 78 -9.94 2.39 20.14
CA LEU A 78 -8.63 2.93 19.81
C LEU A 78 -7.58 1.81 19.74
N GLY A 79 -7.61 0.85 20.67
CA GLY A 79 -6.72 -0.32 20.65
C GLY A 79 -6.84 -1.15 19.37
N TYR A 80 -8.04 -1.24 18.79
CA TYR A 80 -8.26 -1.94 17.51
C TYR A 80 -7.66 -1.23 16.30
N LYS A 81 -7.42 0.08 16.39
CA LYS A 81 -7.05 0.96 15.27
C LYS A 81 -5.64 1.54 15.38
N ILE A 82 -5.05 1.54 16.57
CA ILE A 82 -3.84 2.30 16.87
C ILE A 82 -2.66 1.92 15.97
N MET A 83 -2.51 0.64 15.62
CA MET A 83 -1.46 0.22 14.69
C MET A 83 -1.68 0.74 13.28
N SER A 84 -2.90 0.68 12.76
CA SER A 84 -3.25 1.28 11.47
C SER A 84 -2.95 2.78 11.44
N ILE A 85 -3.27 3.51 12.52
CA ILE A 85 -2.97 4.94 12.69
C ILE A 85 -1.46 5.19 12.71
N LEU A 86 -0.71 4.44 13.52
CA LEU A 86 0.74 4.61 13.67
C LEU A 86 1.46 4.39 12.34
N PHE A 87 1.09 3.33 11.60
CA PHE A 87 1.70 3.04 10.30
C PHE A 87 1.28 4.04 9.22
N ASP A 88 0.07 4.61 9.27
CA ASP A 88 -0.36 5.67 8.35
C ASP A 88 0.45 6.96 8.54
N VAL A 89 0.70 7.34 9.79
CA VAL A 89 1.56 8.48 10.13
C VAL A 89 3.02 8.19 9.79
N ALA A 90 3.52 6.99 10.10
CA ALA A 90 4.87 6.58 9.75
C ALA A 90 5.08 6.56 8.23
N LEU A 91 4.05 6.19 7.45
CA LEU A 91 4.07 6.25 5.99
C LEU A 91 4.23 7.69 5.51
N SER A 92 3.61 8.67 6.17
CA SER A 92 3.82 10.09 5.85
C SER A 92 5.29 10.51 6.02
N ILE A 93 5.95 10.06 7.10
CA ILE A 93 7.36 10.34 7.37
C ILE A 93 8.24 9.63 6.34
N LEU A 94 7.88 8.40 5.98
CA LEU A 94 8.61 7.62 4.98
C LEU A 94 8.50 8.24 3.58
N ILE A 95 7.36 8.82 3.22
CA ILE A 95 7.19 9.59 1.98
C ILE A 95 8.18 10.76 1.96
N TYR A 96 8.24 11.55 3.03
CA TYR A 96 9.20 12.64 3.16
C TYR A 96 10.64 12.13 3.05
N ALA A 97 11.01 11.12 3.82
CA ALA A 97 12.36 10.54 3.82
C ALA A 97 12.75 9.96 2.45
N THR A 98 11.78 9.39 1.73
CA THR A 98 11.96 8.90 0.36
C THR A 98 12.29 10.06 -0.56
N LEU A 99 11.45 11.09 -0.63
CA LEU A 99 11.67 12.27 -1.48
C LEU A 99 13.02 12.93 -1.23
N ARG A 100 13.42 13.07 0.04
CA ARG A 100 14.74 13.60 0.41
C ARG A 100 15.89 12.71 -0.06
N SER A 101 15.73 11.39 -0.03
CA SER A 101 16.73 10.48 -0.58
C SER A 101 16.83 10.52 -2.11
N LEU A 102 15.78 11.01 -2.79
CA LEU A 102 15.75 11.22 -4.23
C LEU A 102 16.25 12.62 -4.64
N GLY A 103 16.68 13.44 -3.68
CA GLY A 103 17.17 14.80 -3.95
C GLY A 103 16.06 15.83 -4.23
N VAL A 104 14.78 15.48 -4.05
CA VAL A 104 13.65 16.41 -4.25
C VAL A 104 13.69 17.51 -3.21
N ASP A 105 13.49 18.77 -3.62
CA ASP A 105 13.50 19.96 -2.75
C ASP A 105 12.73 19.77 -1.42
N GLU A 106 13.22 20.41 -0.35
CA GLU A 106 12.67 20.27 1.01
C GLU A 106 11.24 20.77 1.11
N ARG A 107 10.91 21.90 0.47
CA ARG A 107 9.56 22.47 0.50
C ARG A 107 8.59 21.58 -0.27
N VAL A 108 9.00 21.10 -1.44
CA VAL A 108 8.24 20.13 -2.23
C VAL A 108 7.98 18.86 -1.41
N SER A 109 9.00 18.35 -0.72
CA SER A 109 8.89 17.15 0.12
C SER A 109 7.89 17.34 1.28
N ILE A 110 7.90 18.50 1.94
CA ILE A 110 6.93 18.86 2.98
C ILE A 110 5.51 18.98 2.44
N VAL A 111 5.36 19.58 1.25
CA VAL A 111 4.05 19.69 0.58
C VAL A 111 3.49 18.30 0.30
N ILE A 112 4.28 17.42 -0.31
CA ILE A 112 3.84 16.06 -0.62
C ILE A 112 3.53 15.26 0.66
N GLN A 113 4.36 15.35 1.70
CA GLN A 113 4.07 14.74 2.99
C GLN A 113 2.73 15.23 3.55
N SER A 114 2.50 16.54 3.52
CA SER A 114 1.25 17.15 4.00
C SER A 114 0.04 16.64 3.22
N LEU A 115 0.16 16.51 1.90
CA LEU A 115 -0.92 15.99 1.05
C LEU A 115 -1.34 14.57 1.44
N TRP A 116 -0.39 13.71 1.79
CA TRP A 116 -0.71 12.39 2.35
C TRP A 116 -1.24 12.48 3.78
N CYS A 117 -0.53 13.19 4.65
CA CYS A 117 -0.83 13.26 6.08
C CYS A 117 -2.24 13.82 6.35
N PHE A 118 -2.69 14.77 5.53
CA PHE A 118 -4.03 15.38 5.63
C PHE A 118 -5.00 14.89 4.56
N ASN A 119 -4.67 13.78 3.87
CA ASN A 119 -5.58 13.16 2.92
C ASN A 119 -6.83 12.61 3.65
N PRO A 120 -8.05 13.09 3.33
CA PRO A 120 -9.27 12.62 4.00
C PRO A 120 -9.48 11.10 3.89
N LEU A 121 -9.16 10.50 2.75
CA LEU A 121 -9.30 9.05 2.56
C LEU A 121 -8.30 8.26 3.43
N ALA A 122 -7.05 8.71 3.54
CA ALA A 122 -6.05 8.05 4.40
C ALA A 122 -6.45 8.11 5.89
N ILE A 123 -6.94 9.28 6.34
CA ILE A 123 -7.43 9.48 7.71
C ILE A 123 -8.63 8.57 7.98
N VAL A 124 -9.65 8.59 7.11
CA VAL A 124 -10.87 7.79 7.30
C VAL A 124 -10.57 6.29 7.22
N THR A 125 -9.67 5.86 6.33
CA THR A 125 -9.26 4.45 6.23
C THR A 125 -8.65 3.98 7.55
N SER A 126 -7.61 4.65 8.03
CA SER A 126 -6.84 4.20 9.21
C SER A 126 -7.54 4.45 10.54
N SER A 127 -8.30 5.55 10.66
CA SER A 127 -8.80 6.05 11.95
C SER A 127 -10.30 5.89 12.11
N TRP A 128 -11.09 6.15 11.06
CA TRP A 128 -12.53 6.00 11.15
C TRP A 128 -12.91 4.51 11.06
N TYR A 129 -12.48 3.83 9.98
CA TYR A 129 -12.75 2.40 9.75
C TYR A 129 -11.76 1.47 10.46
N GLY A 130 -10.53 1.90 10.70
CA GLY A 130 -9.49 1.02 11.28
C GLY A 130 -8.88 0.03 10.29
N LEU A 131 -8.99 0.30 8.99
CA LEU A 131 -8.37 -0.50 7.95
C LEU A 131 -6.86 -0.27 7.94
N PHE A 132 -6.13 -1.31 7.56
CA PHE A 132 -4.69 -1.41 7.79
C PHE A 132 -3.85 -1.28 6.53
N ASP A 133 -4.42 -0.81 5.42
CA ASP A 133 -3.75 -0.70 4.11
C ASP A 133 -2.47 0.15 4.13
N SER A 134 -2.34 1.07 5.09
CA SER A 134 -1.12 1.83 5.33
C SER A 134 0.08 0.96 5.73
N ILE A 135 -0.15 -0.17 6.42
CA ILE A 135 0.89 -1.10 6.89
C ILE A 135 1.64 -1.76 5.72
N PRO A 136 1.01 -2.56 4.85
CA PRO A 136 1.68 -3.15 3.69
C PRO A 136 2.21 -2.09 2.71
N THR A 137 1.57 -0.91 2.63
CA THR A 137 2.04 0.19 1.79
C THR A 137 3.35 0.80 2.31
N LEU A 138 3.47 1.02 3.62
CA LEU A 138 4.71 1.45 4.27
C LEU A 138 5.84 0.48 4.00
N PHE A 139 5.59 -0.81 4.20
CA PHE A 139 6.58 -1.85 3.99
C PHE A 139 6.99 -1.99 2.52
N SER A 140 6.06 -1.82 1.59
CA SER A 140 6.34 -1.76 0.14
C SER A 140 7.29 -0.61 -0.20
N LEU A 141 6.96 0.61 0.25
CA LEU A 141 7.77 1.79 0.01
C LEU A 141 9.15 1.68 0.67
N LEU A 142 9.21 1.13 1.88
CA LEU A 142 10.46 0.91 2.61
C LEU A 142 11.34 -0.11 1.88
N SER A 143 10.74 -1.17 1.34
CA SER A 143 11.46 -2.18 0.56
C SER A 143 12.17 -1.57 -0.65
N LEU A 144 11.44 -0.76 -1.44
CA LEU A 144 12.00 -0.07 -2.60
C LEU A 144 13.10 0.92 -2.19
N LEU A 145 12.86 1.72 -1.15
CA LEU A 145 13.83 2.71 -0.64
C LEU A 145 15.12 2.03 -0.16
N MET A 146 15.01 0.93 0.60
CA MET A 146 16.16 0.19 1.09
C MET A 146 16.89 -0.53 -0.04
N MET A 147 16.17 -1.05 -1.03
CA MET A 147 16.76 -1.64 -2.23
C MET A 147 17.60 -0.59 -2.97
N ILE A 148 17.03 0.58 -3.19
CA ILE A 148 17.72 1.73 -3.79
C ILE A 148 19.00 2.08 -3.04
N LYS A 149 18.94 2.14 -1.71
CA LYS A 149 20.06 2.42 -0.81
C LYS A 149 21.05 1.25 -0.64
N ARG A 150 20.93 0.19 -1.45
CA ARG A 150 21.78 -1.02 -1.41
C ARG A 150 21.72 -1.79 -0.08
N ARG A 151 20.65 -1.60 0.70
CA ARG A 151 20.39 -2.35 1.94
C ARG A 151 19.47 -3.52 1.63
N THR A 152 19.99 -4.51 0.90
CA THR A 152 19.23 -5.64 0.33
C THR A 152 18.52 -6.47 1.40
N VAL A 153 19.17 -6.75 2.54
CA VAL A 153 18.57 -7.51 3.64
C VAL A 153 17.38 -6.77 4.24
N ILE A 154 17.50 -5.46 4.50
CA ILE A 154 16.39 -4.65 5.03
C ILE A 154 15.27 -4.54 4.00
N SER A 155 15.60 -4.46 2.71
CA SER A 155 14.61 -4.50 1.64
C SER A 155 13.83 -5.82 1.60
N ALA A 156 14.51 -6.96 1.74
CA ALA A 156 13.87 -8.27 1.80
C ALA A 156 12.97 -8.39 3.02
N LEU A 157 13.45 -7.96 4.20
CA LEU A 157 12.65 -7.92 5.42
C LEU A 157 11.40 -7.06 5.25
N ALA A 158 11.55 -5.83 4.77
CA ALA A 158 10.42 -4.93 4.55
C ALA A 158 9.41 -5.51 3.55
N LEU A 159 9.87 -6.05 2.42
CA LEU A 159 8.96 -6.68 1.44
C LEU A 159 8.18 -7.83 2.06
N SER A 160 8.87 -8.69 2.81
CA SER A 160 8.29 -9.86 3.46
C SER A 160 7.25 -9.47 4.50
N LEU A 161 7.51 -8.44 5.32
CA LEU A 161 6.53 -7.91 6.26
C LEU A 161 5.33 -7.28 5.55
N GLY A 162 5.54 -6.63 4.40
CA GLY A 162 4.45 -6.16 3.55
C GLY A 162 3.56 -7.31 3.10
N ILE A 163 4.15 -8.35 2.49
CA ILE A 163 3.45 -9.54 1.98
C ILE A 163 2.74 -10.28 3.12
N ALA A 164 3.41 -10.45 4.27
CA ALA A 164 2.87 -11.10 5.45
C ALA A 164 1.79 -10.27 6.18
N SER A 165 1.56 -9.01 5.77
CA SER A 165 0.40 -8.21 6.20
C SER A 165 -0.76 -8.31 5.20
N LYS A 166 -0.47 -8.25 3.90
CA LYS A 166 -1.44 -8.32 2.79
C LYS A 166 -0.70 -8.73 1.53
N PHE A 167 -1.31 -9.47 0.61
CA PHE A 167 -0.56 -10.03 -0.52
C PHE A 167 -0.05 -9.04 -1.57
N PHE A 168 -0.68 -7.88 -1.74
CA PHE A 168 -0.34 -6.98 -2.85
C PHE A 168 1.13 -6.54 -2.97
N PRO A 169 1.92 -6.37 -1.89
CA PRO A 169 3.33 -5.98 -2.00
C PRO A 169 4.18 -6.97 -2.79
N ILE A 170 3.70 -8.20 -3.04
CA ILE A 170 4.39 -9.18 -3.89
C ILE A 170 4.67 -8.65 -5.29
N ILE A 171 3.85 -7.72 -5.79
CA ILE A 171 4.06 -7.08 -7.09
C ILE A 171 5.40 -6.35 -7.14
N PHE A 172 5.97 -5.90 -6.01
CA PHE A 172 7.26 -5.20 -6.02
C PHE A 172 8.48 -6.15 -6.04
N LEU A 173 8.26 -7.48 -5.95
CA LEU A 173 9.33 -8.47 -5.99
C LEU A 173 10.12 -8.44 -7.33
N PRO A 174 9.49 -8.46 -8.52
CA PRO A 174 10.20 -8.37 -9.80
C PRO A 174 11.04 -7.10 -9.94
N ILE A 175 10.55 -5.95 -9.45
CA ILE A 175 11.33 -4.70 -9.41
C ILE A 175 12.62 -4.91 -8.61
N ASN A 176 12.51 -5.44 -7.40
CA ASN A 176 13.68 -5.67 -6.53
C ASN A 176 14.66 -6.70 -7.13
N LEU A 177 14.15 -7.80 -7.70
CA LEU A 177 14.98 -8.81 -8.37
C LEU A 177 15.69 -8.23 -9.61
N PHE A 178 15.02 -7.39 -10.38
CA PHE A 178 15.62 -6.71 -11.53
C PHE A 178 16.72 -5.73 -11.10
N ILE A 179 16.49 -4.94 -10.03
CA ILE A 179 17.51 -4.04 -9.50
C ILE A 179 18.77 -4.83 -9.10
N ILE A 180 18.60 -6.00 -8.47
CA ILE A 180 19.72 -6.89 -8.11
C ILE A 180 20.39 -7.44 -9.38
N SER A 181 19.62 -7.90 -10.37
CA SER A 181 20.16 -8.52 -11.57
C SER A 181 21.07 -7.58 -12.35
N VAL A 182 20.66 -6.31 -12.50
CA VAL A 182 21.45 -5.30 -13.21
C VAL A 182 22.64 -4.82 -12.38
N ARG A 183 22.50 -4.68 -11.05
CA ARG A 183 23.60 -4.21 -10.17
C ARG A 183 24.68 -5.25 -9.94
N GLU A 184 24.28 -6.47 -9.64
CA GLU A 184 25.20 -7.50 -9.16
C GLU A 184 25.66 -8.44 -10.27
N ARG A 185 24.87 -8.59 -11.34
CA ARG A 185 25.14 -9.49 -12.49
C ARG A 185 25.44 -10.93 -12.07
N LYS A 186 24.92 -11.35 -10.92
CA LYS A 186 25.12 -12.68 -10.33
C LYS A 186 23.77 -13.30 -10.00
N ILE A 187 23.45 -14.43 -10.63
CA ILE A 187 22.21 -15.18 -10.38
C ILE A 187 22.07 -15.61 -8.91
N GLY A 188 23.19 -15.92 -8.25
CA GLY A 188 23.21 -16.28 -6.83
C GLY A 188 22.73 -15.16 -5.89
N SER A 189 22.84 -13.89 -6.27
CA SER A 189 22.32 -12.78 -5.47
C SER A 189 20.81 -12.63 -5.58
N ILE A 190 20.26 -12.89 -6.77
CA ILE A 190 18.82 -12.97 -7.01
C ILE A 190 18.24 -14.11 -6.19
N GLY A 191 18.86 -15.30 -6.26
CA GLY A 191 18.47 -16.47 -5.47
C GLY A 191 18.50 -16.21 -3.97
N ARG A 192 19.57 -15.59 -3.45
CA ARG A 192 19.66 -15.22 -2.03
C ARG A 192 18.56 -14.27 -1.59
N TYR A 193 18.26 -13.22 -2.37
CA TYR A 193 17.17 -12.29 -2.03
C TYR A 193 15.82 -12.98 -2.03
N PHE A 194 15.53 -13.78 -3.06
CA PHE A 194 14.30 -14.55 -3.15
C PHE A 194 14.14 -15.52 -1.96
N LEU A 195 15.20 -16.27 -1.63
CA LEU A 195 15.20 -17.17 -0.48
C LEU A 195 15.01 -16.43 0.84
N LEU A 196 15.63 -15.26 1.03
CA LEU A 196 15.42 -14.45 2.23
C LEU A 196 13.95 -14.01 2.36
N VAL A 197 13.34 -13.55 1.26
CA VAL A 197 11.92 -13.16 1.27
C VAL A 197 11.04 -14.35 1.61
N LEU A 198 11.27 -15.48 0.95
CA LEU A 198 10.52 -16.71 1.18
C LEU A 198 10.63 -17.19 2.63
N LEU A 199 11.86 -17.27 3.17
CA LEU A 199 12.10 -17.74 4.54
C LEU A 199 11.42 -16.85 5.59
N ILE A 200 11.46 -15.53 5.41
CA ILE A 200 10.82 -14.60 6.36
C ILE A 200 9.30 -14.75 6.30
N ILE A 201 8.70 -14.78 5.10
CA ILE A 201 7.25 -15.00 4.96
C ILE A 201 6.86 -16.34 5.59
N SER A 202 7.55 -17.42 5.21
CA SER A 202 7.29 -18.76 5.75
C SER A 202 7.45 -18.81 7.27
N SER A 203 8.39 -18.09 7.86
CA SER A 203 8.56 -18.06 9.32
C SER A 203 7.37 -17.43 10.06
N ILE A 204 6.72 -16.43 9.46
CA ILE A 204 5.55 -15.74 10.04
C ILE A 204 4.28 -16.59 9.80
N GLU A 205 4.15 -17.13 8.60
CA GLU A 205 3.00 -17.94 8.17
C GLU A 205 2.97 -19.29 8.90
N LEU A 206 4.08 -20.02 8.97
CA LEU A 206 4.14 -21.39 9.50
C LEU A 206 3.62 -21.49 10.94
N VAL A 207 3.94 -20.50 11.78
CA VAL A 207 3.46 -20.45 13.18
C VAL A 207 1.94 -20.39 13.23
N SER A 208 1.33 -19.64 12.31
CA SER A 208 -0.11 -19.35 12.31
C SER A 208 -0.91 -20.40 11.53
N ILE A 209 -0.33 -20.98 10.48
CA ILE A 209 -0.97 -21.99 9.63
C ILE A 209 -0.88 -23.40 10.24
N SER A 210 0.23 -23.74 10.91
CA SER A 210 0.48 -25.12 11.39
C SER A 210 -0.57 -25.69 12.34
N ARG A 211 -1.37 -24.84 12.99
CA ARG A 211 -2.42 -25.25 13.93
C ARG A 211 -3.77 -25.51 13.26
N CYS A 212 -4.08 -24.80 12.18
CA CYS A 212 -5.37 -24.83 11.48
C CYS A 212 -5.15 -24.64 9.97
N LEU A 213 -4.50 -25.63 9.36
CA LEU A 213 -4.04 -25.56 7.96
C LEU A 213 -5.20 -25.40 6.97
N ASP A 214 -6.25 -26.21 7.12
CA ASP A 214 -7.38 -26.21 6.18
C ASP A 214 -8.14 -24.89 6.20
N ASP A 215 -8.42 -24.36 7.40
CA ASP A 215 -9.06 -23.05 7.57
C ASP A 215 -8.17 -21.92 7.05
N ALA A 216 -6.87 -21.96 7.34
CA ALA A 216 -5.94 -20.97 6.81
C ALA A 216 -5.88 -20.99 5.27
N ILE A 217 -5.83 -22.17 4.65
CA ILE A 217 -5.86 -22.28 3.17
C ILE A 217 -7.16 -21.70 2.61
N LYS A 218 -8.29 -22.05 3.21
CA LYS A 218 -9.61 -21.62 2.77
C LYS A 218 -9.77 -20.10 2.88
N ASP A 219 -9.49 -19.54 4.05
CA ASP A 219 -9.73 -18.13 4.34
C ASP A 219 -8.69 -17.23 3.66
N GLN A 220 -7.43 -17.65 3.60
CA GLN A 220 -6.36 -16.82 3.05
C GLN A 220 -6.24 -16.94 1.53
N PHE A 221 -6.46 -18.11 0.93
CA PHE A 221 -6.21 -18.31 -0.51
C PHE A 221 -7.52 -18.50 -1.28
N LEU A 222 -8.36 -19.47 -0.89
CA LEU A 222 -9.58 -19.77 -1.65
C LEU A 222 -10.56 -18.60 -1.63
N PHE A 223 -10.65 -17.87 -0.51
CA PHE A 223 -11.47 -16.66 -0.42
C PHE A 223 -11.11 -15.62 -1.49
N HIS A 224 -9.83 -15.27 -1.66
CA HIS A 224 -9.43 -14.25 -2.65
C HIS A 224 -9.46 -14.77 -4.08
N ILE A 225 -9.25 -16.08 -4.30
CA ILE A 225 -9.37 -16.68 -5.62
C ILE A 225 -10.82 -16.63 -6.11
N ASN A 226 -11.77 -16.99 -5.23
CA ASN A 226 -13.19 -17.11 -5.53
C ASN A 226 -13.99 -15.83 -5.23
N ARG A 227 -13.32 -14.69 -5.01
CA ARG A 227 -14.00 -13.45 -4.68
C ARG A 227 -14.69 -12.86 -5.91
N GLU A 228 -16.02 -12.90 -5.92
CA GLU A 228 -16.85 -12.43 -7.04
C GLU A 228 -17.59 -11.11 -6.79
N ASP A 229 -17.41 -10.48 -5.62
CA ASP A 229 -18.02 -9.17 -5.35
C ASP A 229 -17.53 -8.12 -6.36
N LYS A 230 -18.36 -7.09 -6.60
CA LYS A 230 -18.20 -6.20 -7.77
C LYS A 230 -17.38 -4.92 -7.51
N GLY A 231 -17.37 -4.39 -6.29
CA GLY A 231 -16.54 -3.24 -5.90
C GLY A 231 -16.53 -2.08 -6.91
N LEU A 232 -15.39 -1.41 -7.04
CA LEU A 232 -15.04 -0.50 -8.14
C LEU A 232 -14.31 -1.25 -9.29
N SER A 233 -14.45 -2.57 -9.40
CA SER A 233 -13.68 -3.38 -10.35
C SER A 233 -14.19 -3.29 -11.79
N LEU A 234 -13.40 -3.81 -12.74
CA LEU A 234 -13.81 -3.99 -14.14
C LEU A 234 -14.59 -5.30 -14.38
N ILE A 235 -14.66 -6.22 -13.41
CA ILE A 235 -15.32 -7.54 -13.54
C ILE A 235 -16.77 -7.47 -14.03
N PRO A 236 -17.61 -6.51 -13.58
CA PRO A 236 -18.98 -6.38 -14.08
C PRO A 236 -19.08 -6.20 -15.61
N TRP A 237 -17.98 -5.80 -16.26
CA TRP A 237 -17.93 -5.55 -17.70
C TRP A 237 -17.05 -6.58 -18.42
N PHE A 238 -15.96 -6.99 -17.78
CA PHE A 238 -14.99 -7.93 -18.33
C PHE A 238 -14.66 -8.97 -17.25
N PRO A 239 -15.36 -10.11 -17.20
CA PRO A 239 -15.07 -11.14 -16.22
C PRO A 239 -13.69 -11.77 -16.50
N TYR A 240 -12.85 -11.85 -15.48
CA TYR A 240 -11.52 -12.45 -15.56
C TYR A 240 -11.11 -13.06 -14.22
N SER A 241 -10.11 -13.95 -14.25
CA SER A 241 -9.59 -14.60 -13.04
C SER A 241 -8.86 -13.59 -12.14
N SER A 242 -9.10 -13.69 -10.82
CA SER A 242 -8.38 -12.95 -9.78
C SER A 242 -6.86 -13.07 -9.89
N LEU A 243 -6.32 -14.19 -10.39
CA LEU A 243 -4.89 -14.38 -10.62
C LEU A 243 -4.31 -13.41 -11.66
N LEU A 244 -5.09 -13.05 -12.69
CA LEU A 244 -4.64 -12.13 -13.73
C LEU A 244 -4.37 -10.73 -13.17
N SER A 245 -5.05 -10.34 -12.09
CA SER A 245 -4.84 -9.07 -11.40
C SER A 245 -3.45 -8.92 -10.80
N LEU A 246 -2.80 -10.02 -10.43
CA LEU A 246 -1.44 -10.03 -9.87
C LEU A 246 -0.40 -10.26 -10.97
N VAL A 247 -0.69 -11.19 -11.89
CA VAL A 247 0.27 -11.61 -12.92
C VAL A 247 0.49 -10.51 -13.97
N ILE A 248 -0.58 -9.84 -14.44
CA ILE A 248 -0.44 -8.84 -15.51
C ILE A 248 0.40 -7.63 -15.07
N PRO A 249 0.18 -7.01 -13.89
CA PRO A 249 1.05 -5.92 -13.42
C PRO A 249 2.52 -6.33 -13.29
N MET A 250 2.80 -7.56 -12.82
CA MET A 250 4.17 -8.08 -12.68
C MET A 250 4.85 -8.32 -14.03
N ILE A 251 4.11 -8.82 -15.03
CA ILE A 251 4.63 -8.96 -16.40
C ILE A 251 4.87 -7.58 -17.01
N LEU A 252 3.91 -6.66 -16.87
CA LEU A 252 4.03 -5.30 -17.38
C LEU A 252 5.25 -4.59 -16.78
N SER A 253 5.46 -4.70 -15.46
CA SER A 253 6.61 -4.09 -14.78
C SER A 253 7.92 -4.70 -15.28
N LEU A 254 8.00 -6.03 -15.42
CA LEU A 254 9.18 -6.70 -15.99
C LEU A 254 9.48 -6.23 -17.42
N LEU A 255 8.46 -6.11 -18.27
CA LEU A 255 8.62 -5.64 -19.65
C LEU A 255 9.14 -4.20 -19.69
N LEU A 256 8.61 -3.31 -18.84
CA LEU A 256 9.09 -1.91 -18.74
C LEU A 256 10.53 -1.86 -18.21
N LEU A 257 10.87 -2.66 -17.22
CA LEU A 257 12.24 -2.76 -16.69
C LEU A 257 13.22 -3.27 -17.76
N LEU A 258 12.86 -4.31 -18.50
CA LEU A 258 13.67 -4.87 -19.59
C LEU A 258 13.83 -3.90 -20.75
N TYR A 259 12.80 -3.10 -21.06
CA TYR A 259 12.86 -2.07 -22.10
C TYR A 259 13.88 -0.98 -21.75
N THR A 260 13.93 -0.56 -20.49
CA THR A 260 14.77 0.58 -20.08
C THR A 260 16.21 0.22 -19.80
N LYS A 261 16.48 -1.02 -19.38
CA LYS A 261 17.83 -1.51 -18.99
C LYS A 261 18.57 -0.60 -18.00
N SER A 262 17.86 0.31 -17.33
CA SER A 262 18.42 1.41 -16.53
C SER A 262 17.76 1.46 -15.16
N ILE A 263 18.59 1.59 -14.13
CA ILE A 263 18.18 1.74 -12.73
C ILE A 263 18.23 3.23 -12.36
N SER A 264 17.54 4.08 -13.11
CA SER A 264 17.29 5.43 -12.62
C SER A 264 16.24 5.37 -11.50
N LEU A 265 16.42 6.19 -10.47
CA LEU A 265 15.49 6.26 -9.34
C LEU A 265 14.08 6.63 -9.80
N ILE A 266 14.01 7.54 -10.78
CA ILE A 266 12.78 8.00 -11.42
C ILE A 266 12.06 6.81 -12.07
N ASN A 267 12.78 5.95 -12.79
CA ASN A 267 12.20 4.78 -13.44
C ASN A 267 11.60 3.81 -12.41
N ILE A 268 12.30 3.56 -11.29
CA ILE A 268 11.82 2.61 -10.27
C ILE A 268 10.48 3.06 -9.68
N TYR A 269 10.38 4.32 -9.23
CA TYR A 269 9.13 4.81 -8.63
C TYR A 269 8.02 4.98 -9.66
N ALA A 270 8.34 5.34 -10.90
CA ALA A 270 7.36 5.39 -11.99
C ALA A 270 6.80 3.98 -12.31
N ILE A 271 7.66 2.96 -12.38
CA ILE A 271 7.23 1.57 -12.62
C ILE A 271 6.42 1.04 -11.43
N ALA A 272 6.87 1.28 -10.19
CA ALA A 272 6.11 0.89 -9.01
C ALA A 272 4.73 1.57 -8.96
N THR A 273 4.64 2.83 -9.42
CA THR A 273 3.37 3.56 -9.56
C THR A 273 2.48 2.90 -10.62
N ILE A 274 3.04 2.61 -11.81
CA ILE A 274 2.35 1.93 -12.91
C ILE A 274 1.84 0.56 -12.46
N GLU A 275 2.65 -0.21 -11.75
CA GLU A 275 2.35 -1.56 -11.29
C GLU A 275 1.24 -1.57 -10.22
N SER A 276 1.31 -0.66 -9.25
CA SER A 276 0.24 -0.51 -8.25
C SER A 276 -1.08 -0.02 -8.86
N LEU A 277 -1.05 0.87 -9.85
CA LEU A 277 -2.26 1.29 -10.59
C LEU A 277 -2.83 0.15 -11.45
N ALA A 278 -1.96 -0.59 -12.14
CA ALA A 278 -2.37 -1.74 -12.94
C ALA A 278 -3.02 -2.82 -12.05
N LEU A 279 -2.46 -3.08 -10.87
CA LEU A 279 -3.08 -3.98 -9.89
C LEU A 279 -4.48 -3.50 -9.49
N ILE A 280 -4.64 -2.21 -9.17
CA ILE A 280 -5.95 -1.66 -8.78
C ILE A 280 -6.97 -1.82 -9.92
N LEU A 281 -6.59 -1.44 -11.15
CA LEU A 281 -7.47 -1.51 -12.32
C LEU A 281 -7.87 -2.96 -12.65
N LEU A 282 -6.95 -3.89 -12.49
CA LEU A 282 -7.15 -5.30 -12.81
C LEU A 282 -7.61 -6.11 -11.60
N ASN A 283 -7.79 -5.51 -10.42
CA ASN A 283 -8.26 -6.27 -9.27
C ASN A 283 -9.72 -6.67 -9.51
N PRO A 284 -10.06 -7.97 -9.35
CA PRO A 284 -11.44 -8.43 -9.53
C PRO A 284 -12.40 -7.77 -8.55
N PHE A 285 -11.88 -7.20 -7.46
CA PHE A 285 -12.66 -6.51 -6.46
C PHE A 285 -11.90 -5.32 -5.89
N VAL A 286 -12.41 -4.11 -6.13
CA VAL A 286 -11.73 -2.87 -5.70
C VAL A 286 -12.56 -2.19 -4.62
N TYR A 287 -12.02 -2.10 -3.40
CA TYR A 287 -12.53 -1.13 -2.44
C TYR A 287 -11.93 0.25 -2.71
N PRO A 288 -12.62 1.34 -2.33
CA PRO A 288 -12.12 2.67 -2.62
C PRO A 288 -10.81 3.03 -1.91
N HIS A 289 -10.56 2.42 -0.75
CA HIS A 289 -9.31 2.60 -0.02
C HIS A 289 -8.12 1.91 -0.70
N TYR A 290 -8.30 1.06 -1.72
CA TYR A 290 -7.18 0.40 -2.41
C TYR A 290 -6.26 1.40 -3.12
N ILE A 291 -6.73 2.62 -3.39
CA ILE A 291 -5.87 3.69 -3.89
C ILE A 291 -4.72 4.03 -2.94
N ILE A 292 -4.83 3.70 -1.64
CA ILE A 292 -3.74 3.84 -0.67
C ILE A 292 -2.50 3.05 -1.10
N TRP A 293 -2.67 1.96 -1.84
CA TRP A 293 -1.55 1.15 -2.32
C TRP A 293 -0.71 1.86 -3.39
N SER A 294 -1.30 2.85 -4.08
CA SER A 294 -0.66 3.55 -5.20
C SER A 294 -0.42 5.04 -4.93
N LEU A 295 -1.31 5.72 -4.19
CA LEU A 295 -1.28 7.17 -4.00
C LEU A 295 0.06 7.68 -3.41
N PRO A 296 0.69 7.04 -2.41
CA PRO A 296 2.03 7.43 -1.96
C PRO A 296 3.08 7.40 -3.09
N LEU A 297 3.06 6.36 -3.92
CA LEU A 297 3.98 6.22 -5.06
C LEU A 297 3.69 7.27 -6.13
N MET A 298 2.43 7.56 -6.41
CA MET A 298 2.01 8.64 -7.30
C MET A 298 2.54 9.99 -6.81
N LEU A 299 2.30 10.31 -5.54
CA LEU A 299 2.74 11.55 -4.91
C LEU A 299 4.27 11.68 -4.88
N ILE A 300 5.01 10.58 -4.69
CA ILE A 300 6.46 10.55 -4.77
C ILE A 300 6.96 10.77 -6.20
N THR A 301 6.25 10.19 -7.18
CA THR A 301 6.60 10.28 -8.60
C THR A 301 6.34 11.67 -9.17
N LEU A 302 5.31 12.39 -8.71
CA LEU A 302 4.96 13.73 -9.19
C LEU A 302 6.15 14.71 -9.31
N PRO A 303 6.91 15.00 -8.24
CA PRO A 303 8.02 15.95 -8.31
C PRO A 303 9.23 15.46 -9.12
N LEU A 304 9.31 14.16 -9.42
CA LEU A 304 10.35 13.60 -10.30
C LEU A 304 10.06 13.91 -11.77
N ILE A 305 8.79 14.15 -12.11
CA ILE A 305 8.32 14.43 -13.48
C ILE A 305 8.04 15.92 -13.67
N VAL A 306 7.55 16.60 -12.63
CA VAL A 306 7.11 18.00 -12.66
C VAL A 306 8.08 18.88 -11.87
N HIS A 307 8.78 19.76 -12.58
CA HIS A 307 9.85 20.61 -11.99
C HIS A 307 9.35 21.86 -11.26
N SER A 308 8.07 22.21 -11.40
CA SER A 308 7.49 23.40 -10.77
C SER A 308 6.74 23.02 -9.49
N ILE A 309 7.16 23.55 -8.35
CA ILE A 309 6.49 23.33 -7.06
C ILE A 309 5.00 23.67 -7.09
N THR A 310 4.62 24.77 -7.77
CA THR A 310 3.21 25.17 -7.93
C THR A 310 2.42 24.11 -8.68
N LYS A 311 2.98 23.55 -9.77
CA LYS A 311 2.32 22.50 -10.54
C LYS A 311 2.25 21.18 -9.76
N VAL A 312 3.30 20.81 -9.03
CA VAL A 312 3.29 19.64 -8.14
C VAL A 312 2.19 19.77 -7.10
N PHE A 313 2.09 20.94 -6.46
CA PHE A 313 1.08 21.23 -5.46
C PHE A 313 -0.34 21.13 -6.04
N ILE A 314 -0.61 21.82 -7.15
CA ILE A 314 -1.92 21.79 -7.81
C ILE A 314 -2.31 20.36 -8.17
N LEU A 315 -1.43 19.63 -8.87
CA LEU A 315 -1.73 18.27 -9.31
C LEU A 315 -1.89 17.30 -8.13
N GLY A 316 -1.07 17.43 -7.10
CA GLY A 316 -1.17 16.63 -5.88
C GLY A 316 -2.47 16.86 -5.10
N ILE A 317 -2.91 18.11 -4.99
CA ILE A 317 -4.23 18.45 -4.43
C ILE A 317 -5.33 17.84 -5.28
N THR A 318 -5.30 18.05 -6.60
CA THR A 318 -6.33 17.53 -7.50
C THR A 318 -6.47 16.01 -7.35
N LEU A 319 -5.36 15.26 -7.35
CA LEU A 319 -5.38 13.81 -7.15
C LEU A 319 -5.96 13.43 -5.79
N THR A 320 -5.48 14.06 -4.72
CA THR A 320 -5.95 13.80 -3.35
C THR A 320 -7.46 14.06 -3.21
N THR A 321 -7.95 15.18 -3.74
CA THR A 321 -9.36 15.56 -3.70
C THR A 321 -10.22 14.58 -4.49
N ILE A 322 -9.84 14.27 -5.74
CA ILE A 322 -10.59 13.34 -6.60
C ILE A 322 -10.73 11.98 -5.90
N PHE A 323 -9.63 11.36 -5.48
CA PHE A 323 -9.70 10.04 -4.84
C PHE A 323 -10.40 10.07 -3.50
N SER A 324 -10.28 11.15 -2.73
CA SER A 324 -11.02 11.30 -1.47
C SER A 324 -12.52 11.40 -1.70
N MET A 325 -12.97 12.22 -2.65
CA MET A 325 -14.39 12.35 -2.98
C MET A 325 -14.97 11.02 -3.45
N MET A 326 -14.23 10.28 -4.26
CA MET A 326 -14.68 9.00 -4.79
C MET A 326 -14.72 7.93 -3.71
N GLY A 327 -13.70 7.90 -2.85
CA GLY A 327 -13.64 6.92 -1.76
C GLY A 327 -14.69 7.14 -0.68
N LEU A 328 -14.79 8.38 -0.18
CA LEU A 328 -15.78 8.74 0.82
C LEU A 328 -17.20 8.67 0.25
N GLY A 329 -17.40 9.10 -1.00
CA GLY A 329 -18.66 9.00 -1.71
C GLY A 329 -19.12 7.55 -1.86
N TYR A 330 -18.21 6.65 -2.26
CA TYR A 330 -18.53 5.24 -2.40
C TYR A 330 -18.94 4.64 -1.05
N TRP A 331 -18.17 4.84 0.02
CA TRP A 331 -18.54 4.29 1.33
C TRP A 331 -19.90 4.78 1.86
N ARG A 332 -20.28 6.02 1.56
CA ARG A 332 -21.58 6.54 1.98
C ARG A 332 -22.73 6.02 1.13
N LEU A 333 -22.49 5.75 -0.16
CA LEU A 333 -23.52 5.53 -1.16
C LEU A 333 -23.43 4.17 -1.87
N TYR A 334 -22.58 3.24 -1.41
CA TYR A 334 -22.38 1.93 -2.06
C TYR A 334 -23.66 1.08 -2.12
N LYS A 335 -24.61 1.34 -1.21
CA LYS A 335 -25.94 0.69 -1.22
C LYS A 335 -26.87 1.23 -2.31
N VAL A 336 -26.50 2.30 -3.02
CA VAL A 336 -27.23 2.87 -4.16
C VAL A 336 -26.54 2.41 -5.45
N PRO A 337 -27.08 1.39 -6.17
CA PRO A 337 -26.35 0.72 -7.24
C PRO A 337 -25.91 1.66 -8.38
N SER A 338 -26.77 2.60 -8.79
CA SER A 338 -26.46 3.57 -9.85
C SER A 338 -25.28 4.47 -9.47
N ILE A 339 -25.25 4.99 -8.24
CA ILE A 339 -24.16 5.84 -7.75
C ILE A 339 -22.88 5.02 -7.60
N ALA A 340 -22.97 3.80 -7.05
CA ALA A 340 -21.81 2.91 -6.94
C ALA A 340 -21.18 2.65 -8.31
N ILE A 341 -21.98 2.34 -9.33
CA ILE A 341 -21.54 2.14 -10.71
C ILE A 341 -20.90 3.41 -11.29
N THR A 342 -21.53 4.58 -11.13
CA THR A 342 -20.96 5.86 -11.61
C THR A 342 -19.61 6.15 -10.96
N LEU A 343 -19.48 5.95 -9.65
CA LEU A 343 -18.21 6.12 -8.95
C LEU A 343 -17.16 5.11 -9.43
N SER A 344 -17.54 3.86 -9.72
CA SER A 344 -16.67 2.86 -10.36
C SER A 344 -16.15 3.34 -11.71
N TYR A 345 -17.00 3.92 -12.56
CA TYR A 345 -16.58 4.46 -13.85
C TYR A 345 -15.57 5.59 -13.71
N ILE A 346 -15.86 6.58 -12.86
CA ILE A 346 -14.96 7.70 -12.62
C ILE A 346 -13.63 7.17 -12.05
N TYR A 347 -13.67 6.18 -11.16
CA TYR A 347 -12.48 5.58 -10.52
C TYR A 347 -11.56 4.91 -11.50
N ASN A 348 -12.11 4.05 -12.35
CA ASN A 348 -11.34 3.39 -13.38
C ASN A 348 -10.87 4.38 -14.44
N LEU A 349 -11.67 5.36 -14.83
CA LEU A 349 -11.28 6.37 -15.82
C LEU A 349 -10.13 7.25 -15.32
N CYS A 350 -10.19 7.72 -14.08
CA CYS A 350 -9.11 8.50 -13.46
C CYS A 350 -7.83 7.66 -13.36
N SER A 351 -7.94 6.43 -12.84
CA SER A 351 -6.79 5.52 -12.68
C SER A 351 -6.16 5.16 -14.03
N LEU A 352 -6.97 4.88 -15.06
CA LEU A 352 -6.53 4.60 -16.41
C LEU A 352 -5.89 5.82 -17.08
N THR A 353 -6.47 7.00 -16.91
CA THR A 353 -5.91 8.25 -17.47
C THR A 353 -4.52 8.52 -16.91
N ILE A 354 -4.35 8.33 -15.59
CA ILE A 354 -3.06 8.49 -14.93
C ILE A 354 -2.07 7.43 -15.42
N LEU A 355 -2.51 6.16 -15.49
CA LEU A 355 -1.69 5.06 -15.99
C LEU A 355 -1.21 5.32 -17.43
N LEU A 356 -2.10 5.67 -18.35
CA LEU A 356 -1.78 5.99 -19.75
C LEU A 356 -0.89 7.23 -19.87
N GLY A 357 -1.14 8.25 -19.05
CA GLY A 357 -0.30 9.45 -18.96
C GLY A 357 1.13 9.10 -18.53
N LEU A 358 1.28 8.26 -17.51
CA LEU A 358 2.59 7.78 -17.04
C LEU A 358 3.28 6.92 -18.09
N LEU A 359 2.58 5.97 -18.72
CA LEU A 359 3.14 5.14 -19.80
C LEU A 359 3.61 5.98 -20.99
N LYS A 360 2.86 7.03 -21.37
CA LYS A 360 3.25 7.96 -22.44
C LYS A 360 4.46 8.82 -22.08
N LEU A 361 4.56 9.23 -20.82
CA LEU A 361 5.71 10.02 -20.33
C LEU A 361 6.94 9.14 -20.06
N TYR A 362 6.74 7.83 -19.83
CA TYR A 362 7.78 6.92 -19.39
C TYR A 362 9.04 6.91 -20.27
N PRO A 363 8.97 6.83 -21.62
CA PRO A 363 10.18 6.90 -22.45
C PRO A 363 11.00 8.18 -22.27
N ARG A 364 10.35 9.31 -21.92
CA ARG A 364 11.04 10.58 -21.66
C ARG A 364 11.69 10.62 -20.28
N LEU A 365 11.18 9.84 -19.33
CA LEU A 365 11.79 9.70 -17.99
C LEU A 365 13.05 8.85 -18.03
N VAL A 366 13.12 7.91 -18.98
CA VAL A 366 14.25 6.97 -19.14
C VAL A 366 15.47 7.65 -19.76
N ASN A 367 15.24 8.60 -20.66
CA ASN A 367 16.28 9.33 -21.38
C ASN A 367 16.81 10.57 -20.63
N ARG A 368 16.40 10.76 -19.37
CA ARG A 368 16.89 11.78 -18.44
C ARG A 368 17.64 11.10 -17.31
#